data_AF-J3SDR3-F1
#
_entry.id   AF-J3SDR3-F1
#
_cell.length_a   1.000
_cell.length_b   1.000
_cell.length_c   1.000
_cell.angle_alpha   90.00
_cell.angle_beta   90.00
_cell.angle_gamma   90.00
#
_symmetry.space_group_name_H-M   'P 1'
#
loop_
_entity.id
_entity.type
_entity.pdbx_description
1 polymer ?
#
loop_
_entity_poly.entity_id
_entity_poly.type
_entity_poly.pdbx_seq_one_letter_code
_entity_poly.pdbx_strand_id
1 'polypeptide(L)'
;MSGREAPDGKKLIRSPSGLRMVPESRATQSPFGLEEPPWVPDKECPRCMQCSAKFDFITRKHHCRRCGKCFCDKCCSKKVPLPRMYFVDPVRQCAECALISQKEMEFYDRQLKVLMNGATFFVTPGTSETTEMMVCRLSNNQRYLFLDGESHYEIEISHISTVQILTEGFTPGGGNTRATGMLLQYKIPGSDEFKQIKFTAGEDFNSNKKLAATWLAAMHKAAKLLYESRDQ
;
A
#
# COMPACT_ATOMS: atom_id res chain seq x y z
N MET A 1 21.70 -5.80 30.07
CA MET A 1 21.01 -4.63 29.49
C MET A 1 19.75 -5.14 28.82
N SER A 2 18.60 -4.99 29.48
CA SER A 2 17.31 -5.49 29.02
C SER A 2 16.86 -4.71 27.78
N GLY A 3 16.69 -5.42 26.66
CA GLY A 3 15.98 -4.87 25.51
C GLY A 3 14.54 -4.59 25.95
N ARG A 4 14.08 -3.36 25.74
CA ARG A 4 12.65 -3.06 25.84
C ARG A 4 12.01 -3.68 24.60
N GLU A 5 11.25 -4.76 24.78
CA GLU A 5 10.38 -5.29 23.74
C GLU A 5 9.42 -4.18 23.32
N ALA A 6 9.35 -3.89 22.02
CA ALA A 6 8.35 -2.98 21.51
C ALA A 6 6.98 -3.68 21.57
N PRO A 7 5.89 -3.00 21.99
CA PRO A 7 4.60 -3.64 22.32
C PRO A 7 3.85 -4.36 21.17
N ASP A 8 4.44 -4.49 19.97
CA ASP A 8 3.70 -4.62 18.71
C ASP A 8 4.26 -5.71 17.76
N GLY A 9 5.14 -6.60 18.24
CA GLY A 9 5.77 -7.64 17.40
C GLY A 9 6.59 -7.05 16.25
N LYS A 10 7.22 -5.90 16.50
CA LYS A 10 8.09 -5.16 15.58
C LYS A 10 9.45 -4.96 16.24
N LYS A 11 10.52 -5.07 15.47
CA LYS A 11 11.89 -4.84 15.93
C LYS A 11 12.54 -3.71 15.16
N LEU A 12 13.38 -2.97 15.88
CA LEU A 12 14.19 -1.90 15.30
C LEU A 12 15.52 -2.48 14.80
N ILE A 13 15.78 -2.36 13.49
CA ILE A 13 17.03 -2.78 12.85
C ILE A 13 17.82 -1.56 12.41
N ARG A 14 19.12 -1.54 12.74
CA ARG A 14 20.08 -0.60 12.16
C ARG A 14 20.82 -1.29 11.03
N SER A 15 20.72 -0.74 9.82
CA SER A 15 21.41 -1.23 8.63
C SER A 15 22.26 -0.10 8.01
N PRO A 16 23.21 -0.42 7.10
CA PRO A 16 23.91 0.60 6.30
C PRO A 16 22.98 1.53 5.51
N SER A 17 21.77 1.06 5.21
CA SER A 17 20.75 1.80 4.47
C SER A 17 19.97 2.79 5.31
N GLY A 18 19.92 2.57 6.63
CA GLY A 18 19.21 3.40 7.60
C GLY A 18 18.56 2.59 8.73
N LEU A 19 17.83 3.30 9.59
CA LEU A 19 17.04 2.73 10.68
C LEU A 19 15.69 2.23 10.15
N ARG A 20 15.35 0.97 10.42
CA ARG A 20 14.11 0.33 9.97
C ARG A 20 13.34 -0.28 11.14
N MET A 21 12.01 -0.14 11.15
CA MET A 21 11.12 -0.78 12.13
C MET A 21 10.36 -1.92 11.45
N VAL A 22 10.95 -3.12 11.46
CA VAL A 22 10.43 -4.26 10.70
C VAL A 22 9.54 -5.15 11.58
N PRO A 23 8.53 -5.82 11.00
CA PRO A 23 7.82 -6.92 11.66
C PRO A 23 8.78 -8.04 12.09
N GLU A 24 8.54 -8.65 13.26
CA GLU A 24 9.37 -9.75 13.75
C GLU A 24 9.07 -11.08 13.04
N SER A 25 7.85 -11.23 12.53
CA SER A 25 7.40 -12.44 11.84
C SER A 25 6.69 -12.08 10.54
N ARG A 26 6.68 -13.02 9.60
CA ARG A 26 5.85 -12.90 8.39
C ARG A 26 4.36 -12.78 8.74
N ALA A 27 3.93 -13.32 9.88
CA ALA A 27 2.55 -13.22 10.36
C ALA A 27 2.13 -11.77 10.67
N THR A 28 3.08 -10.89 11.01
CA THR A 28 2.83 -9.47 11.32
C THR A 28 3.21 -8.52 10.18
N GLN A 29 3.68 -9.04 9.05
CA GLN A 29 4.06 -8.24 7.89
C GLN A 29 2.85 -7.67 7.16
N SER A 30 2.88 -6.36 6.92
CA SER A 30 1.89 -5.68 6.08
C SER A 30 2.01 -6.17 4.63
N PRO A 31 0.90 -6.47 3.94
CA PRO A 31 0.92 -6.94 2.55
C PRO A 31 1.33 -5.85 1.56
N PHE A 32 1.37 -4.58 1.99
CA PHE A 32 1.86 -3.45 1.17
C PHE A 32 3.38 -3.25 1.30
N GLY A 33 4.04 -4.02 2.17
CA GLY A 33 5.48 -3.96 2.38
C GLY A 33 6.25 -4.35 1.13
N LEU A 34 7.48 -3.85 1.03
CA LEU A 34 8.47 -4.21 0.04
C LEU A 34 9.75 -4.65 0.75
N GLU A 35 10.44 -5.62 0.16
CA GLU A 35 11.77 -6.00 0.61
C GLU A 35 12.80 -4.94 0.18
N GLU A 36 13.89 -4.85 0.92
CA GLU A 36 14.97 -3.93 0.57
C GLU A 36 15.76 -4.51 -0.61
N PRO A 37 16.00 -3.73 -1.68
CA PRO A 37 16.75 -4.21 -2.83
C PRO A 37 18.24 -4.34 -2.48
N PRO A 38 18.94 -5.31 -3.07
CA PRO A 38 20.39 -5.37 -2.98
C PRO A 38 20.99 -4.11 -3.61
N TRP A 39 22.02 -3.56 -2.98
CA TRP A 39 22.78 -2.47 -3.57
C TRP A 39 23.70 -2.99 -4.64
N VAL A 40 23.75 -2.30 -5.78
CA VAL A 40 24.74 -2.58 -6.81
C VAL A 40 26.13 -2.40 -6.20
N PRO A 41 27.02 -3.40 -6.25
CA PRO A 41 28.36 -3.30 -5.69
C PRO A 41 29.14 -2.12 -6.29
N ASP A 42 29.91 -1.42 -5.47
CA ASP A 42 30.68 -0.24 -5.89
C ASP A 42 31.66 -0.51 -7.05
N LYS A 43 32.14 -1.75 -7.18
CA LYS A 43 33.03 -2.19 -8.25
C LYS A 43 32.32 -2.28 -9.61
N GLU A 44 31.02 -2.57 -9.59
CA GLU A 44 30.18 -2.71 -10.78
C GLU A 44 29.52 -1.39 -11.22
N CYS A 45 29.74 -0.31 -10.46
CA CYS A 45 29.18 1.01 -10.74
C CYS A 45 30.29 2.05 -11.03
N PRO A 46 31.00 1.98 -12.17
CA PRO A 46 32.05 2.97 -12.48
C PRO A 46 31.49 4.35 -12.88
N ARG A 47 30.21 4.42 -13.22
CA ARG A 47 29.51 5.63 -13.68
C ARG A 47 28.11 5.72 -13.08
N CYS A 48 27.62 6.94 -12.92
CA CYS A 48 26.25 7.21 -12.47
C CYS A 48 25.25 6.52 -13.39
N MET A 49 24.33 5.72 -12.83
CA MET A 49 23.33 4.96 -13.58
C MET A 49 22.20 5.81 -14.18
N GLN A 50 22.25 7.15 -14.04
CA GLN A 50 21.32 8.08 -14.68
C GLN A 50 22.02 8.96 -15.73
N CYS A 51 23.08 9.67 -15.33
CA CYS A 51 23.73 10.67 -16.19
C CYS A 51 25.07 10.21 -16.78
N SER A 52 25.50 8.97 -16.52
CA SER A 52 26.77 8.39 -17.00
C SER A 52 28.05 9.12 -16.57
N ALA A 53 27.95 10.09 -15.65
CA ALA A 53 29.11 10.76 -15.06
C ALA A 53 30.03 9.73 -14.40
N LYS A 54 31.33 9.80 -14.71
CA LYS A 54 32.35 8.92 -14.12
C LYS A 54 32.51 9.26 -12.65
N PHE A 55 32.60 8.24 -11.81
CA PHE A 55 32.95 8.45 -10.40
C PHE A 55 34.46 8.58 -10.24
N ASP A 56 34.85 9.48 -9.35
CA ASP A 56 36.23 9.77 -9.00
C ASP A 56 36.31 10.29 -7.55
N PHE A 57 37.41 10.95 -7.18
CA PHE A 57 37.57 11.49 -5.83
C PHE A 57 36.60 12.63 -5.49
N ILE A 58 36.06 13.34 -6.50
CA ILE A 58 35.13 14.46 -6.32
C ILE A 58 33.68 13.96 -6.45
N THR A 59 33.41 13.18 -7.50
CA THR A 59 32.09 12.61 -7.77
C THR A 59 31.98 11.27 -7.05
N ARG A 60 31.40 11.30 -5.85
CA ARG A 60 31.19 10.12 -5.00
C ARG A 60 29.95 9.31 -5.44
N LYS A 61 29.97 8.01 -5.11
CA LYS A 61 28.86 7.09 -5.32
C LYS A 61 27.79 7.21 -4.24
N HIS A 62 26.52 7.11 -4.63
CA HIS A 62 25.37 7.12 -3.73
C HIS A 62 24.31 6.12 -4.19
N HIS A 63 23.86 5.25 -3.29
CA HIS A 63 22.79 4.30 -3.59
C HIS A 63 21.41 4.85 -3.25
N CYS A 64 20.46 4.62 -4.15
CA CYS A 64 19.05 4.85 -3.87
C CYS A 64 18.52 3.72 -2.97
N ARG A 65 17.92 4.07 -1.83
CA ARG A 65 17.39 3.08 -0.88
C ARG A 65 16.16 2.32 -1.38
N ARG A 66 15.49 2.81 -2.44
CA ARG A 66 14.32 2.15 -3.03
C ARG A 66 14.66 1.18 -4.16
N CYS A 67 15.71 1.43 -4.95
CA CYS A 67 16.05 0.57 -6.10
C CYS A 67 17.45 -0.03 -6.07
N GLY A 68 18.30 0.30 -5.09
CA GLY A 68 19.65 -0.24 -4.95
C GLY A 68 20.67 0.22 -6.00
N LYS A 69 20.24 0.94 -7.05
CA LYS A 69 21.11 1.50 -8.09
C LYS A 69 22.01 2.62 -7.54
N CYS A 70 23.14 2.85 -8.22
CA CYS A 70 24.18 3.78 -7.79
C CYS A 70 24.29 5.03 -8.70
N PHE A 71 24.37 6.19 -8.06
CA PHE A 71 24.21 7.50 -8.67
C PHE A 71 25.21 8.52 -8.12
N CYS A 72 25.41 9.64 -8.82
CA CYS A 72 26.05 10.82 -8.25
C CYS A 72 25.06 11.62 -7.39
N ASP A 73 25.56 12.56 -6.58
CA ASP A 73 24.73 13.34 -5.65
C ASP A 73 23.59 14.07 -6.38
N LYS A 74 23.88 14.72 -7.51
CA LYS A 74 22.88 15.44 -8.33
C LYS A 74 21.70 14.56 -8.75
N CYS A 75 21.94 13.29 -9.09
CA CYS A 75 20.90 12.37 -9.54
C CYS A 75 20.16 11.67 -8.39
N CYS A 76 20.66 11.78 -7.16
CA CYS A 76 20.18 11.05 -5.99
C CYS A 76 20.31 11.88 -4.70
N SER A 77 19.86 13.14 -4.72
CA SER A 77 20.03 14.09 -3.61
C SER A 77 18.85 14.14 -2.64
N LYS A 78 17.66 13.69 -3.07
CA LYS A 78 16.42 13.80 -2.29
C LYS A 78 16.39 12.78 -1.17
N LYS A 79 15.94 13.21 0.01
CA LYS A 79 15.52 12.31 1.10
C LYS A 79 13.99 12.28 1.15
N VAL A 80 13.40 11.10 1.03
CA VAL A 80 11.95 10.91 0.98
C VAL A 80 11.55 9.77 1.92
N PRO A 81 10.44 9.88 2.67
CA PRO A 81 9.90 8.76 3.44
C PRO A 81 9.71 7.51 2.57
N LEU A 82 9.97 6.33 3.13
CA LEU A 82 9.83 5.05 2.44
C LEU A 82 9.19 3.99 3.37
N PRO A 83 7.93 4.18 3.77
CA PRO A 83 7.25 3.31 4.73
C PRO A 83 7.05 1.88 4.21
N ARG A 84 6.93 1.70 2.89
CA ARG A 84 6.86 0.37 2.25
C ARG A 84 8.03 -0.54 2.61
N MET A 85 9.24 0.02 2.78
CA MET A 85 10.43 -0.73 3.19
C MET A 85 10.74 -0.53 4.68
N TYR A 86 9.79 -0.05 5.47
CA TYR A 86 9.91 0.10 6.93
C TYR A 86 10.99 1.09 7.42
N PHE A 87 11.45 2.01 6.57
CA PHE A 87 12.38 3.05 7.03
C PHE A 87 11.68 4.03 7.97
N VAL A 88 12.33 4.32 9.10
CA VAL A 88 11.81 5.25 10.12
C VAL A 88 11.97 6.69 9.66
N ASP A 89 13.15 7.02 9.11
CA ASP A 89 13.49 8.35 8.65
C ASP A 89 13.45 8.45 7.12
N PRO A 90 13.26 9.66 6.55
CA PRO A 90 13.42 9.89 5.12
C PRO A 90 14.79 9.45 4.61
N VAL A 91 14.80 8.61 3.57
CA VAL A 91 16.01 8.00 3.01
C VAL A 91 16.36 8.57 1.64
N ARG A 92 17.64 8.49 1.28
CA ARG A 92 18.16 8.98 0.00
C ARG A 92 17.57 8.17 -1.18
N GLN A 93 17.03 8.87 -2.17
CA GLN A 93 16.47 8.25 -3.36
C GLN A 93 16.89 8.96 -4.66
N CYS A 94 16.95 8.22 -5.76
CA CYS A 94 17.09 8.80 -7.09
C CYS A 94 15.84 9.60 -7.46
N ALA A 95 15.95 10.47 -8.47
CA ALA A 95 14.85 11.35 -8.88
C ALA A 95 13.55 10.57 -9.22
N GLU A 96 13.67 9.43 -9.91
CA GLU A 96 12.54 8.59 -10.30
C GLU A 96 11.87 7.95 -9.07
N CYS A 97 12.64 7.27 -8.22
CA CYS A 97 12.10 6.63 -7.01
C CYS A 97 11.48 7.63 -6.04
N ALA A 98 12.07 8.83 -5.93
CA ALA A 98 11.52 9.90 -5.10
C ALA A 98 10.10 10.30 -5.53
N LEU A 99 9.83 10.38 -6.85
CA LEU A 99 8.49 10.69 -7.36
C LEU A 99 7.49 9.58 -7.04
N ILE A 100 7.91 8.32 -7.14
CA ILE A 100 7.06 7.18 -6.83
C ILE A 100 6.72 7.17 -5.33
N SER A 101 7.73 7.25 -4.46
CA SER A 101 7.54 7.27 -3.01
C SER A 101 6.65 8.44 -2.57
N GLN A 102 6.79 9.62 -3.18
CA GLN A 102 5.93 10.77 -2.88
C GLN A 102 4.46 10.52 -3.23
N LYS A 103 4.18 9.84 -4.34
CA LYS A 103 2.80 9.44 -4.70
C LYS A 103 2.26 8.40 -3.72
N GLU A 104 3.08 7.43 -3.32
CA GLU A 104 2.73 6.41 -2.32
C GLU A 104 2.45 7.04 -0.94
N MET A 105 3.12 8.14 -0.58
CA MET A 105 2.90 8.80 0.72
C MET A 105 1.47 9.32 0.92
N GLU A 106 0.77 9.72 -0.15
CA GLU A 106 -0.64 10.10 -0.04
C GLU A 106 -1.50 8.95 0.53
N PHE A 107 -1.18 7.71 0.14
CA PHE A 107 -1.85 6.53 0.66
C PHE A 107 -1.59 6.35 2.15
N TYR A 108 -0.33 6.36 2.57
CA TYR A 108 0.06 6.12 3.98
C TYR A 108 -0.40 7.22 4.94
N ASP A 109 -0.33 8.49 4.53
CA ASP A 109 -0.65 9.62 5.41
C ASP A 109 -2.15 9.78 5.66
N ARG A 110 -2.98 9.46 4.64
CA ARG A 110 -4.42 9.76 4.64
C ARG A 110 -5.27 8.52 4.45
N GLN A 111 -5.03 7.77 3.38
CA GLN A 111 -5.98 6.75 2.93
C GLN A 111 -5.95 5.48 3.76
N LEU A 112 -4.78 5.09 4.27
CA LEU A 112 -4.65 3.96 5.16
C LEU A 112 -5.48 4.13 6.43
N LYS A 113 -5.48 5.35 7.01
CA LYS A 113 -6.33 5.67 8.17
C LYS A 113 -7.82 5.58 7.84
N VAL A 114 -8.23 6.04 6.65
CA VAL A 114 -9.62 5.88 6.18
C VAL A 114 -10.02 4.42 6.12
N LEU A 115 -9.14 3.57 5.57
CA LEU A 115 -9.39 2.13 5.45
C LEU A 115 -9.49 1.44 6.81
N MET A 116 -8.63 1.81 7.77
CA MET A 116 -8.63 1.25 9.12
C MET A 116 -9.81 1.72 9.98
N ASN A 117 -10.23 2.98 9.83
CA ASN A 117 -11.40 3.51 10.54
C ASN A 117 -12.70 2.86 10.07
N GLY A 118 -12.74 2.43 8.80
CA GLY A 118 -13.86 1.72 8.21
C GLY A 118 -14.94 2.62 7.65
N ALA A 119 -15.84 2.00 6.88
CA ALA A 119 -17.04 2.63 6.35
C ALA A 119 -18.16 1.58 6.23
N THR A 120 -19.41 2.04 6.31
CA THR A 120 -20.58 1.16 6.19
C THR A 120 -20.99 0.99 4.73
N PHE A 121 -21.27 -0.24 4.34
CA PHE A 121 -21.74 -0.60 3.00
C PHE A 121 -22.86 -1.62 3.07
N PHE A 122 -23.66 -1.66 2.02
CA PHE A 122 -24.49 -2.83 1.70
C PHE A 122 -23.62 -3.84 0.94
N VAL A 123 -23.44 -5.02 1.52
CA VAL A 123 -22.52 -6.05 1.05
C VAL A 123 -23.32 -7.25 0.54
N THR A 124 -22.99 -7.69 -0.67
CA THR A 124 -23.56 -8.88 -1.32
C THR A 124 -22.46 -9.91 -1.57
N PRO A 125 -22.37 -11.01 -0.80
CA PRO A 125 -21.39 -12.06 -1.02
C PRO A 125 -21.78 -12.99 -2.18
N GLY A 126 -20.85 -13.22 -3.11
CA GLY A 126 -20.97 -14.21 -4.18
C GLY A 126 -22.17 -13.97 -5.10
N THR A 127 -22.95 -15.04 -5.33
CA THR A 127 -24.21 -15.02 -6.09
C THR A 127 -25.44 -14.88 -5.17
N SER A 128 -25.25 -14.50 -3.90
CA SER A 128 -26.40 -14.30 -3.01
C SER A 128 -27.29 -13.17 -3.53
N GLU A 129 -28.60 -13.35 -3.45
CA GLU A 129 -29.57 -12.27 -3.67
C GLU A 129 -29.73 -11.39 -2.42
N THR A 130 -29.29 -11.88 -1.26
CA THR A 130 -29.37 -11.15 0.00
C THR A 130 -28.21 -10.18 0.17
N THR A 131 -28.54 -8.97 0.60
CA THR A 131 -27.58 -7.91 0.87
C THR A 131 -27.67 -7.55 2.35
N GLU A 132 -26.51 -7.40 2.98
CA GLU A 132 -26.39 -7.12 4.41
C GLU A 132 -25.70 -5.78 4.64
N MET A 133 -26.13 -5.00 5.63
CA MET A 133 -25.41 -3.78 6.00
C MET A 133 -24.22 -4.15 6.90
N MET A 134 -23.01 -3.84 6.46
CA MET A 134 -21.78 -4.22 7.15
C MET A 134 -20.83 -3.03 7.31
N VAL A 135 -20.11 -3.00 8.42
CA VAL A 135 -18.94 -2.12 8.63
C VAL A 135 -17.72 -2.81 8.03
N CYS A 136 -17.08 -2.14 7.06
CA CYS A 136 -15.95 -2.69 6.32
C CYS A 136 -14.68 -1.93 6.68
N ARG A 137 -13.63 -2.63 7.15
CA ARG A 137 -12.37 -1.99 7.59
C ARG A 137 -11.16 -2.89 7.45
N LEU A 138 -9.98 -2.29 7.33
CA LEU A 138 -8.72 -3.02 7.44
C LEU A 138 -8.34 -3.29 8.89
N SER A 139 -7.72 -4.45 9.13
CA SER A 139 -7.06 -4.77 10.39
C SER A 139 -5.89 -3.83 10.69
N ASN A 140 -5.46 -3.77 11.95
CA ASN A 140 -4.37 -2.88 12.38
C ASN A 140 -3.03 -3.14 11.68
N ASN A 141 -2.74 -4.40 11.34
CA ASN A 141 -1.57 -4.81 10.56
C ASN A 141 -1.84 -4.84 9.04
N GLN A 142 -3.03 -4.40 8.61
CA GLN A 142 -3.52 -4.37 7.24
C GLN A 142 -3.57 -5.73 6.53
N ARG A 143 -3.56 -6.83 7.26
CA ARG A 143 -3.60 -8.18 6.69
C ARG A 143 -4.98 -8.65 6.28
N TYR A 144 -6.01 -8.17 6.96
CA TYR A 144 -7.38 -8.61 6.74
C TYR A 144 -8.28 -7.42 6.44
N LEU A 145 -9.21 -7.61 5.51
CA LEU A 145 -10.41 -6.81 5.39
C LEU A 145 -11.50 -7.52 6.20
N PHE A 146 -11.98 -6.84 7.24
CA PHE A 146 -13.09 -7.29 8.06
C PHE A 146 -14.39 -6.69 7.54
N LEU A 147 -15.41 -7.55 7.42
CA LEU A 147 -16.78 -7.18 7.11
C LEU A 147 -17.65 -7.63 8.29
N ASP A 148 -18.10 -6.66 9.09
CA ASP A 148 -18.80 -6.88 10.35
C ASP A 148 -20.27 -6.45 10.25
N GLY A 149 -21.21 -7.39 10.39
CA GLY A 149 -22.66 -7.17 10.42
C GLY A 149 -23.36 -8.19 11.33
N GLU A 150 -24.48 -8.77 10.89
CA GLU A 150 -25.02 -10.01 11.46
C GLU A 150 -24.08 -11.19 11.18
N SER A 151 -23.48 -11.19 9.98
CA SER A 151 -22.41 -12.11 9.58
C SER A 151 -21.04 -11.47 9.84
N HIS A 152 -20.01 -12.31 9.94
CA HIS A 152 -18.62 -11.86 10.02
C HIS A 152 -17.79 -12.52 8.92
N TYR A 153 -17.10 -11.71 8.11
CA TYR A 153 -16.17 -12.19 7.10
C TYR A 153 -14.77 -11.60 7.29
N GLU A 154 -13.76 -12.45 7.17
CA GLU A 154 -12.36 -12.05 7.14
C GLU A 154 -11.75 -12.41 5.78
N ILE A 155 -11.25 -11.41 5.07
CA ILE A 155 -10.62 -11.60 3.76
C ILE A 155 -9.16 -11.21 3.90
N GLU A 156 -8.26 -12.17 3.71
CA GLU A 156 -6.84 -11.87 3.70
C GLU A 156 -6.49 -11.02 2.47
N ILE A 157 -5.91 -9.86 2.70
CA ILE A 157 -5.59 -8.87 1.66
C ILE A 157 -4.63 -9.44 0.62
N SER A 158 -3.73 -10.33 1.03
CA SER A 158 -2.80 -11.05 0.16
C SER A 158 -3.51 -11.94 -0.87
N HIS A 159 -4.78 -12.31 -0.65
CA HIS A 159 -5.57 -13.13 -1.58
C HIS A 159 -6.49 -12.32 -2.51
N ILE A 160 -6.55 -10.99 -2.36
CA ILE A 160 -7.34 -10.13 -3.26
C ILE A 160 -6.74 -10.17 -4.67
N SER A 161 -7.54 -10.59 -5.64
CA SER A 161 -7.13 -10.74 -7.03
C SER A 161 -7.50 -9.53 -7.88
N THR A 162 -8.72 -8.99 -7.73
CA THR A 162 -9.20 -7.82 -8.48
C THR A 162 -10.03 -6.88 -7.60
N VAL A 163 -9.90 -5.57 -7.84
CA VAL A 163 -10.77 -4.54 -7.24
C VAL A 163 -11.23 -3.61 -8.35
N GLN A 164 -12.54 -3.59 -8.60
CA GLN A 164 -13.18 -2.76 -9.61
C GLN A 164 -14.12 -1.75 -8.94
N ILE A 165 -13.96 -0.47 -9.24
CA ILE A 165 -14.87 0.57 -8.76
C ILE A 165 -16.12 0.62 -9.65
N LEU A 166 -17.29 0.66 -9.01
CA LEU A 166 -18.57 0.88 -9.67
C LEU A 166 -18.92 2.37 -9.58
N THR A 167 -19.32 2.97 -10.70
CA THR A 167 -19.68 4.39 -10.79
C THR A 167 -21.04 4.54 -11.44
N GLU A 168 -21.86 5.47 -10.97
CA GLU A 168 -23.09 5.87 -11.65
C GLU A 168 -22.83 7.03 -12.63
N GLY A 169 -23.34 6.89 -13.86
CA GLY A 169 -23.72 7.96 -14.80
C GLY A 169 -22.68 9.01 -15.19
N PHE A 170 -22.40 9.12 -16.49
CA PHE A 170 -21.81 10.34 -17.05
C PHE A 170 -22.79 11.51 -16.83
N THR A 171 -22.37 12.54 -16.09
CA THR A 171 -23.05 13.84 -16.19
C THR A 171 -22.53 14.56 -17.44
N PRO A 172 -23.40 14.93 -18.41
CA PRO A 172 -22.99 15.74 -19.54
C PRO A 172 -22.71 17.16 -19.00
N GLY A 173 -21.45 17.42 -18.64
CA GLY A 173 -21.03 18.65 -17.97
C GLY A 173 -19.68 18.62 -17.25
N GLY A 174 -18.97 17.48 -17.24
CA GLY A 174 -17.60 17.41 -16.69
C GLY A 174 -17.52 17.33 -15.17
N GLY A 175 -18.59 16.86 -14.50
CA GLY A 175 -18.55 16.54 -13.06
C GLY A 175 -17.82 15.23 -12.78
N ASN A 176 -17.01 15.20 -11.71
CA ASN A 176 -16.30 14.00 -11.24
C ASN A 176 -17.25 12.79 -11.13
N THR A 177 -16.96 11.71 -11.85
CA THR A 177 -17.62 10.41 -11.70
C THR A 177 -17.50 9.94 -10.24
N ARG A 178 -18.64 9.75 -9.57
CA ARG A 178 -18.68 9.34 -8.16
C ARG A 178 -18.69 7.81 -8.06
N ALA A 179 -17.80 7.27 -7.24
CA ALA A 179 -17.83 5.85 -6.88
C ALA A 179 -19.09 5.57 -6.04
N THR A 180 -19.93 4.66 -6.52
CA THR A 180 -21.18 4.23 -5.86
C THR A 180 -21.05 2.84 -5.25
N GLY A 181 -20.05 2.07 -5.69
CA GLY A 181 -19.76 0.76 -5.14
C GLY A 181 -18.41 0.24 -5.57
N MET A 182 -18.16 -1.03 -5.24
CA MET A 182 -16.95 -1.75 -5.61
C MET A 182 -17.24 -3.24 -5.73
N LEU A 183 -16.55 -3.89 -6.65
CA LEU A 183 -16.50 -5.33 -6.78
C LEU A 183 -15.09 -5.80 -6.40
N LEU A 184 -15.03 -6.68 -5.41
CA LEU A 184 -13.77 -7.26 -4.93
C LEU A 184 -13.79 -8.76 -5.22
N GLN A 185 -12.75 -9.25 -5.88
CA GLN A 185 -12.56 -10.68 -6.11
C GLN A 185 -11.33 -11.15 -5.35
N TYR A 186 -11.42 -12.30 -4.69
CA TYR A 186 -10.32 -12.90 -3.94
C TYR A 186 -10.26 -14.42 -4.15
N LYS A 187 -9.05 -14.97 -4.12
CA LYS A 187 -8.81 -16.41 -4.27
C LYS A 187 -9.07 -17.12 -2.94
N ILE A 188 -9.72 -18.28 -2.98
CA ILE A 188 -9.90 -19.10 -1.78
C ILE A 188 -8.58 -19.82 -1.44
N PRO A 189 -8.09 -19.76 -0.19
CA PRO A 189 -6.87 -20.48 0.20
C PRO A 189 -6.99 -21.98 -0.10
N GLY A 190 -5.99 -22.55 -0.78
CA GLY A 190 -5.96 -23.97 -1.11
C GLY A 190 -6.90 -24.42 -2.23
N SER A 191 -7.55 -23.49 -2.94
CA SER A 191 -8.41 -23.77 -4.09
C SER A 191 -8.07 -22.83 -5.27
N ASP A 192 -8.39 -23.23 -6.49
CA ASP A 192 -8.31 -22.37 -7.69
C ASP A 192 -9.58 -21.55 -7.93
N GLU A 193 -10.55 -21.66 -7.03
CA GLU A 193 -11.79 -20.89 -7.07
C GLU A 193 -11.60 -19.45 -6.56
N PHE A 194 -12.41 -18.55 -7.13
CA PHE A 194 -12.49 -17.16 -6.74
C PHE A 194 -13.87 -16.87 -6.15
N LYS A 195 -13.89 -16.09 -5.07
CA LYS A 195 -15.10 -15.48 -4.54
C LYS A 195 -15.15 -14.01 -4.92
N GLN A 196 -16.36 -13.50 -5.03
CA GLN A 196 -16.61 -12.10 -5.33
C GLN A 196 -17.50 -11.50 -4.24
N ILE A 197 -17.26 -10.24 -3.88
CA ILE A 197 -18.08 -9.48 -2.96
C ILE A 197 -18.36 -8.12 -3.58
N LYS A 198 -19.64 -7.77 -3.62
CA LYS A 198 -20.09 -6.46 -4.06
C LYS A 198 -20.34 -5.57 -2.85
N PHE A 199 -19.82 -4.36 -2.90
CA PHE A 199 -20.02 -3.29 -1.94
C PHE A 199 -20.85 -2.20 -2.61
N THR A 200 -21.91 -1.75 -1.97
CA THR A 200 -22.76 -0.66 -2.45
C THR A 200 -22.87 0.39 -1.34
N ALA A 201 -22.55 1.64 -1.65
CA ALA A 201 -22.69 2.73 -0.69
C ALA A 201 -24.18 3.01 -0.45
N GLY A 202 -24.58 3.16 0.82
CA GLY A 202 -25.96 3.51 1.16
C GLY A 202 -26.35 4.90 0.66
N GLU A 203 -27.65 5.08 0.42
CA GLU A 203 -28.22 6.35 -0.07
C GLU A 203 -28.37 7.41 1.05
N ASP A 204 -28.39 6.98 2.32
CA ASP A 204 -28.74 7.83 3.46
C ASP A 204 -27.55 8.52 4.15
N PHE A 205 -27.78 9.80 4.49
CA PHE A 205 -26.88 10.77 5.13
C PHE A 205 -25.60 11.13 4.34
N ASN A 206 -25.55 12.41 3.93
CA ASN A 206 -24.51 12.99 3.07
C ASN A 206 -23.06 12.78 3.59
N SER A 207 -22.86 12.68 4.91
CA SER A 207 -21.56 12.41 5.55
C SER A 207 -21.06 10.98 5.31
N ASN A 208 -21.95 9.99 5.45
CA ASN A 208 -21.62 8.57 5.23
C ASN A 208 -21.30 8.30 3.77
N LYS A 209 -22.02 8.94 2.84
CA LYS A 209 -21.76 8.83 1.40
C LYS A 209 -20.36 9.31 1.00
N LYS A 210 -19.90 10.44 1.57
CA LYS A 210 -18.54 10.96 1.32
C LYS A 210 -17.47 10.04 1.91
N LEU A 211 -17.70 9.51 3.11
CA LEU A 211 -16.78 8.56 3.75
C LEU A 211 -16.67 7.28 2.92
N ALA A 212 -17.80 6.69 2.52
CA ALA A 212 -17.86 5.50 1.67
C ALA A 212 -17.10 5.71 0.35
N ALA A 213 -17.37 6.80 -0.39
CA ALA A 213 -16.65 7.10 -1.63
C ALA A 213 -15.13 7.26 -1.42
N THR A 214 -14.71 7.89 -0.32
CA THR A 214 -13.30 8.05 0.03
C THR A 214 -12.66 6.69 0.37
N TRP A 215 -13.39 5.83 1.08
CA TRP A 215 -12.96 4.47 1.43
C TRP A 215 -12.82 3.60 0.17
N LEU A 216 -13.80 3.63 -0.74
CA LEU A 216 -13.74 2.92 -2.02
C LEU A 216 -12.51 3.35 -2.84
N ALA A 217 -12.28 4.67 -2.98
CA ALA A 217 -11.11 5.19 -3.67
C ALA A 217 -9.79 4.81 -3.00
N ALA A 218 -9.76 4.77 -1.66
CA ALA A 218 -8.62 4.29 -0.89
C ALA A 218 -8.36 2.80 -1.14
N MET A 219 -9.41 1.97 -1.19
CA MET A 219 -9.28 0.53 -1.40
C MET A 219 -8.79 0.20 -2.80
N HIS A 220 -9.23 0.95 -3.82
CA HIS A 220 -8.70 0.82 -5.17
C HIS A 220 -7.20 1.19 -5.26
N LYS A 221 -6.77 2.25 -4.56
CA LYS A 221 -5.33 2.55 -4.47
C LYS A 221 -4.56 1.50 -3.66
N ALA A 222 -5.14 0.93 -2.60
CA ALA A 222 -4.56 -0.18 -1.86
C ALA A 222 -4.32 -1.39 -2.77
N ALA A 223 -5.31 -1.75 -3.61
CA ALA A 223 -5.19 -2.84 -4.57
C ALA A 223 -4.02 -2.62 -5.54
N LYS A 224 -3.85 -1.39 -6.07
CA LYS A 224 -2.70 -1.03 -6.92
C LYS A 224 -1.36 -1.30 -6.24
N LEU A 225 -1.20 -0.87 -4.99
CA LEU A 225 0.02 -1.12 -4.22
C LEU A 225 0.26 -2.63 -4.00
N LEU A 226 -0.80 -3.43 -3.80
CA LEU A 226 -0.65 -4.88 -3.64
C LEU A 226 -0.12 -5.56 -4.91
N TYR A 227 -0.60 -5.18 -6.09
CA TYR A 227 -0.06 -5.72 -7.34
C TYR A 227 1.42 -5.39 -7.49
N GLU A 228 1.81 -4.14 -7.25
CA GLU A 228 3.20 -3.71 -7.31
C GLU A 228 4.10 -4.43 -6.28
N SER A 229 3.55 -4.80 -5.11
CA SER A 229 4.28 -5.60 -4.11
C SER A 229 4.47 -7.06 -4.54
N ARG A 230 3.59 -7.60 -5.38
CA ARG A 230 3.67 -8.99 -5.87
C ARG A 230 4.63 -9.15 -7.05
N ASP A 231 4.81 -8.10 -7.85
CA ASP A 231 5.66 -8.09 -9.05
C ASP A 231 7.15 -7.83 -8.76
N GLN A 232 7.55 -7.72 -7.49
CA GLN A 232 8.96 -7.58 -7.05
C GLN A 232 9.54 -8.92 -6.58
#